data_AF-A0A9W6HLU1-F1
#
_entry.id   AF-A0A9W6HLU1-F1
#
_cell.length_a   1.000
_cell.length_b   1.000
_cell.length_c   1.000
_cell.angle_alpha   90.00
_cell.angle_beta   90.00
_cell.angle_gamma   90.00
#
_symmetry.space_group_name_H-M   'P 1'
#
loop_
_entity.id
_entity.type
_entity.pdbx_description
1 polymer ?
#
loop_
_entity_poly.entity_id
_entity_poly.type
_entity_poly.pdbx_seq_one_letter_code
_entity_poly.pdbx_strand_id
1 'polypeptide(L)'
;MRARIRRCPIIIVDMTDESRIADISLGSDSIRLGQLLKFAGLLDSGGDGKEAVIDGLVTVNGQIERRRGRQLHDGDVVEYDGRRVRVRP
;
A
#
# COMPACT_ATOMS: atom_id res chain seq x y z
N MET A 1 6.72 -9.42 45.85
CA MET A 1 6.00 -10.63 45.38
C MET A 1 5.93 -10.56 43.87
N ARG A 2 6.68 -11.44 43.18
CA ARG A 2 7.01 -11.34 41.75
C ARG A 2 5.81 -11.68 40.87
N ALA A 3 5.32 -10.73 40.08
CA ALA A 3 4.38 -11.03 39.00
C ALA A 3 5.11 -11.87 37.94
N ARG A 4 4.68 -13.13 37.81
CA ARG A 4 5.17 -14.06 36.80
C ARG A 4 4.73 -13.57 35.42
N ILE A 5 5.62 -12.84 34.74
CA ILE A 5 5.57 -12.65 33.29
C ILE A 5 5.73 -14.04 32.68
N ARG A 6 4.60 -14.67 32.35
CA ARG A 6 4.59 -15.91 31.59
C ARG A 6 5.06 -15.55 30.18
N ARG A 7 6.22 -16.10 29.80
CA ARG A 7 6.68 -16.17 28.42
C ARG A 7 5.57 -16.79 27.57
N CYS A 8 4.97 -16.00 26.70
CA CYS A 8 4.22 -16.49 25.56
C CYS A 8 5.15 -16.33 24.34
N PRO A 9 5.58 -17.42 23.69
CA PRO A 9 6.33 -17.37 22.44
C PRO A 9 5.37 -17.61 21.29
N ILE A 10 4.52 -16.63 20.94
CA ILE A 10 3.73 -16.68 19.70
C ILE A 10 3.64 -15.24 19.17
N ILE A 11 4.50 -14.96 18.17
CA ILE A 11 4.39 -13.90 17.16
C ILE A 11 4.16 -12.49 17.71
N ILE A 12 5.24 -11.70 17.78
CA ILE A 12 5.13 -10.24 17.74
C ILE A 12 4.52 -9.89 16.37
N VAL A 13 3.22 -9.66 16.34
CA VAL A 13 2.63 -8.68 15.45
C VAL A 13 2.25 -7.53 16.36
N ASP A 14 3.03 -6.46 16.29
CA ASP A 14 2.87 -5.27 17.09
C ASP A 14 1.44 -4.75 17.06
N MET A 15 0.93 -4.43 18.25
CA MET A 15 -0.24 -3.60 18.45
C MET A 15 0.07 -2.19 17.94
N THR A 16 -0.19 -1.87 16.65
CA THR A 16 -0.51 -0.50 16.23
C THR A 16 -1.29 -0.44 14.91
N ASP A 17 -2.57 -0.11 15.07
CA ASP A 17 -3.42 0.75 14.21
C ASP A 17 -4.47 0.14 13.26
N GLU A 18 -5.66 0.71 13.43
CA GLU A 18 -6.99 0.39 12.93
C GLU A 18 -7.23 0.90 11.50
N SER A 19 -6.27 0.69 10.59
CA SER A 19 -6.41 1.11 9.20
C SER A 19 -5.89 0.03 8.26
N ARG A 20 -6.81 -0.64 7.55
CA ARG A 20 -6.52 -1.78 6.66
C ARG A 20 -5.63 -1.36 5.48
N ILE A 21 -4.31 -1.32 5.69
CA ILE A 21 -3.31 -1.09 4.66
C ILE A 21 -2.74 -2.46 4.28
N ALA A 22 -2.82 -2.81 2.99
CA ALA A 22 -2.23 -4.04 2.48
C ALA A 22 -0.76 -3.80 2.11
N ASP A 23 0.18 -4.45 2.81
CA ASP A 23 1.59 -4.42 2.44
C ASP A 23 1.82 -5.31 1.20
N ILE A 24 2.47 -4.74 0.19
CA ILE A 24 2.82 -5.42 -1.06
C ILE A 24 4.34 -5.46 -1.18
N SER A 25 4.91 -6.66 -1.02
CA SER A 25 6.33 -6.90 -1.28
C SER A 25 6.62 -6.92 -2.77
N LEU A 26 7.52 -6.04 -3.18
CA LEU A 26 8.03 -5.91 -4.52
C LEU A 26 9.46 -6.45 -4.52
N GLY A 27 9.78 -7.41 -5.37
CA GLY A 27 11.16 -7.90 -5.51
C GLY A 27 12.14 -6.88 -6.16
N SER A 28 11.83 -5.59 -6.10
CA SER A 28 12.55 -4.49 -6.74
C SER A 28 12.50 -3.25 -5.85
N ASP A 29 13.59 -2.48 -5.80
CA ASP A 29 13.72 -1.29 -4.94
C ASP A 29 12.73 -0.15 -5.26
N SER A 30 12.10 -0.18 -6.44
CA SER A 30 11.10 0.81 -6.85
C SER A 30 10.11 0.24 -7.86
N ILE A 31 8.91 0.81 -7.89
CA ILE A 31 7.87 0.50 -8.88
C ILE A 31 7.19 1.76 -9.36
N ARG A 32 6.66 1.74 -10.58
CA ARG A 32 5.82 2.84 -11.08
C ARG A 32 4.41 2.72 -10.52
N LEU A 33 3.78 3.84 -10.18
CA LEU A 33 2.41 3.89 -9.67
C LEU A 33 1.44 3.08 -10.53
N GLY A 34 1.43 3.28 -11.85
CA GLY A 34 0.55 2.53 -12.74
C GLY A 34 0.79 1.02 -12.74
N GLN A 35 2.03 0.59 -12.48
CA GLN A 35 2.38 -0.83 -12.39
C GLN A 35 1.97 -1.40 -11.03
N LEU A 36 2.18 -0.66 -9.93
CA LEU A 36 1.70 -1.04 -8.60
C LEU A 36 0.18 -1.21 -8.61
N LEU A 37 -0.57 -0.26 -9.18
CA LEU A 37 -2.03 -0.34 -9.22
C LEU A 37 -2.53 -1.60 -9.95
N LYS A 38 -1.83 -2.01 -11.02
CA LYS A 38 -2.12 -3.27 -11.72
C LYS A 38 -1.70 -4.48 -10.89
N PHE A 39 -0.52 -4.44 -10.28
CA PHE A 39 0.03 -5.53 -9.47
C PHE A 39 -0.81 -5.80 -8.21
N ALA A 40 -1.27 -4.74 -7.56
CA ALA A 40 -2.15 -4.76 -6.40
C ALA A 40 -3.60 -5.18 -6.72
N GLY A 41 -3.93 -5.40 -7.99
CA GLY A 41 -5.32 -5.66 -8.42
C GLY A 41 -6.26 -4.49 -8.14
N LEU A 42 -5.74 -3.28 -7.98
CA LEU A 42 -6.55 -2.07 -7.81
C LEU A 42 -7.15 -1.62 -9.14
N LEU A 43 -6.52 -1.98 -10.26
CA LEU A 43 -7.02 -1.72 -11.61
C LEU A 43 -7.09 -3.03 -12.40
N ASP A 44 -8.31 -3.44 -12.76
CA ASP A 44 -8.57 -4.78 -13.30
C ASP A 44 -8.61 -4.83 -14.84
N SER A 45 -8.74 -3.70 -15.54
CA SER A 45 -8.84 -3.71 -17.01
C SER A 45 -8.34 -2.42 -17.65
N GLY A 46 -7.71 -2.55 -18.83
CA GLY A 46 -6.93 -1.51 -19.50
C GLY A 46 -7.66 -0.24 -19.95
N GLY A 47 -8.98 -0.12 -19.71
CA GLY A 47 -9.82 1.04 -20.00
C GLY A 47 -10.04 1.93 -18.76
N ASP A 48 -10.78 1.43 -17.76
CA ASP A 48 -11.26 2.22 -16.62
C ASP A 48 -10.15 2.74 -15.70
N GLY A 49 -9.04 2.01 -15.60
CA GLY A 49 -7.96 2.44 -14.74
C GLY A 49 -7.29 3.72 -15.21
N LYS A 50 -7.27 3.99 -16.53
CA LYS A 50 -6.62 5.20 -17.09
C LYS A 50 -7.33 6.45 -16.61
N GLU A 51 -8.65 6.45 -16.72
CA GLU A 51 -9.49 7.53 -16.25
C GLU A 51 -9.36 7.68 -14.74
N ALA A 52 -9.38 6.61 -13.97
CA ALA A 52 -9.30 6.71 -12.52
C ALA A 52 -8.03 7.42 -12.00
N VAL A 53 -6.88 7.20 -12.64
CA VAL A 53 -5.65 7.93 -12.30
C VAL A 53 -5.69 9.37 -12.84
N ILE A 54 -6.19 9.58 -14.05
CA ILE A 54 -6.27 10.92 -14.69
C ILE A 54 -7.24 11.83 -13.92
N ASP A 55 -8.37 11.28 -13.49
CA ASP A 55 -9.40 11.95 -12.70
C ASP A 55 -8.94 12.23 -11.27
N GLY A 56 -7.78 11.70 -10.86
CA GLY A 56 -7.18 11.95 -9.56
C GLY A 56 -7.87 11.20 -8.42
N LEU A 57 -8.42 10.02 -8.72
CA LEU A 57 -8.99 9.12 -7.72
C LEU A 57 -7.92 8.33 -6.94
N VAL A 58 -6.65 8.48 -7.34
CA VAL A 58 -5.51 7.88 -6.67
C VAL A 58 -4.78 8.92 -5.86
N THR A 59 -4.48 8.60 -4.61
CA THR A 59 -3.61 9.39 -3.76
C THR A 59 -2.38 8.61 -3.36
N VAL A 60 -1.25 9.29 -3.24
CA VAL A 60 0.01 8.75 -2.74
C VAL A 60 0.40 9.57 -1.52
N ASN A 61 0.51 8.94 -0.36
CA ASN A 61 0.80 9.59 0.92
C ASN A 61 -0.16 10.77 1.22
N GLY A 62 -1.43 10.65 0.82
CA GLY A 62 -2.46 11.67 1.01
C GLY A 62 -2.47 12.79 -0.05
N GLN A 63 -1.62 12.73 -1.07
CA GLN A 63 -1.62 13.70 -2.18
C GLN A 63 -2.20 13.06 -3.44
N ILE A 64 -3.14 13.75 -4.09
CA ILE A 64 -3.72 13.30 -5.37
C ILE A 64 -2.62 13.22 -6.42
N GLU A 65 -2.40 12.02 -6.94
CA GLU A 65 -1.40 11.77 -7.98
C GLU A 65 -2.09 11.37 -9.28
N ARG A 66 -1.94 12.24 -10.29
CA ARG A 66 -2.50 12.01 -11.63
C ARG A 66 -1.48 11.41 -12.59
N ARG A 67 -0.20 11.35 -12.20
CA ARG A 67 0.89 10.85 -13.03
C ARG A 67 1.14 9.37 -12.75
N ARG A 68 0.67 8.52 -13.66
CA ARG A 68 0.96 7.07 -13.67
C ARG A 68 2.46 6.72 -13.64
N GLY A 69 3.31 7.64 -14.11
CA GLY A 69 4.76 7.46 -14.19
C GLY A 69 5.53 7.78 -12.90
N ARG A 70 4.84 8.18 -11.81
CA ARG A 70 5.51 8.39 -10.52
C ARG A 70 6.17 7.10 -10.04
N GLN A 71 7.41 7.20 -9.62
CA GLN A 71 8.11 6.11 -8.93
C GLN A 71 7.71 6.12 -7.47
N LEU A 72 7.47 4.92 -6.95
CA LEU A 72 7.16 4.64 -5.56
C LEU A 72 8.30 3.81 -4.97
N HIS A 73 8.58 4.08 -3.72
CA HIS A 73 9.65 3.46 -2.94
C HIS A 73 9.07 2.78 -1.69
N ASP A 74 9.91 2.02 -0.98
CA ASP A 74 9.53 1.40 0.30
C ASP A 74 8.89 2.42 1.24
N GLY A 75 7.78 2.01 1.86
CA GLY A 75 7.00 2.83 2.78
C GLY A 75 5.95 3.73 2.13
N ASP A 76 5.96 3.89 0.80
CA ASP A 76 4.93 4.69 0.12
C ASP A 76 3.55 4.03 0.25
N VAL A 77 2.55 4.81 0.62
CA VAL A 77 1.16 4.37 0.75
C VAL A 77 0.36 4.94 -0.40
N VAL A 78 -0.21 4.05 -1.21
CA VAL A 78 -1.13 4.40 -2.30
C VAL A 78 -2.54 4.06 -1.86
N GLU A 79 -3.45 4.99 -2.08
CA GLU A 79 -4.86 4.83 -1.78
C GLU A 79 -5.70 5.04 -3.04
N TYR A 80 -6.63 4.12 -3.27
CA TYR A 80 -7.54 4.10 -4.40
C TYR A 80 -8.85 3.43 -4.00
N ASP A 81 -9.99 4.08 -4.26
CA ASP A 81 -11.34 3.53 -4.00
C ASP A 81 -11.50 2.98 -2.57
N GLY A 82 -10.97 3.71 -1.58
CA GLY A 82 -10.99 3.31 -0.17
C GLY A 82 -10.07 2.14 0.20
N ARG A 83 -9.29 1.61 -0.75
CA ARG A 83 -8.26 0.58 -0.52
C ARG A 83 -6.90 1.26 -0.39
N ARG A 84 -6.16 0.88 0.65
CA ARG A 84 -4.81 1.40 0.91
C ARG A 84 -3.79 0.28 0.73
N VAL A 85 -2.73 0.54 -0.01
CA VAL A 85 -1.62 -0.39 -0.23
C VAL A 85 -0.32 0.29 0.14
N ARG A 86 0.56 -0.41 0.84
CA ARG A 86 1.91 0.07 1.17
C ARG A 86 2.94 -0.71 0.38
N VAL A 87 3.86 0.01 -0.23
CA VAL A 87 5.00 -0.57 -0.92
C VAL A 87 6.02 -1.05 0.10
N ARG A 88 6.45 -2.31 -0.05
CA ARG A 88 7.58 -2.92 0.66
C ARG A 88 8.52 -3.56 -0.35
N PRO A 89 9.83 -3.68 -0.07
CA PRO A 89 10.74 -4.52 -0.84
C PRO A 89 10.46 -6.02 -0.64
#